data_AF-A0A645J286-F1
#
_entry.id   AF-A0A645J286-F1
#
_cell.length_a   1.000
_cell.length_b   1.000
_cell.length_c   1.000
_cell.angle_alpha   90.00
_cell.angle_beta   90.00
_cell.angle_gamma   90.00
#
_symmetry.space_group_name_H-M   'P 1'
#
loop_
_entity.id
_entity.type
_entity.pdbx_description
1 polymer ?
#
loop_
_entity_poly.entity_id
_entity_poly.type
_entity_poly.pdbx_seq_one_letter_code
_entity_poly.pdbx_strand_id
1 'polypeptide(L)'
;MGSIPISALVIKDKYRELNAIDKFGLRENNLDNSNISGCKCSEVIMGKTTPYECSFFRKVCNSENPIGPCMVSMEGACYCAYKFGR
;
A
#
# COMPACT_ATOMS: atom_id res chain seq x y z
N MET A 1 -1.84 -0.42 -7.70
CA MET A 1 -3.03 -1.12 -8.25
C MET A 1 -4.08 -0.06 -8.58
N GLY A 2 -5.03 -0.38 -9.45
CA GLY A 2 -6.10 0.56 -9.83
C GLY A 2 -7.38 0.35 -9.01
N SER A 3 -8.48 0.95 -9.47
CA SER A 3 -9.81 0.72 -8.90
C SER A 3 -10.30 -0.70 -9.20
N ILE A 4 -10.90 -1.35 -8.20
CA ILE A 4 -11.51 -2.68 -8.31
C ILE A 4 -12.99 -2.53 -7.93
N PRO A 5 -13.94 -2.93 -8.81
CA PRO A 5 -15.36 -2.83 -8.50
C PRO A 5 -15.76 -3.67 -7.28
N ILE A 6 -16.64 -3.13 -6.44
CA ILE A 6 -17.28 -3.86 -5.32
C ILE A 6 -16.23 -4.47 -4.36
N SER A 7 -15.07 -3.82 -4.18
CA SER A 7 -13.97 -4.32 -3.35
C SER A 7 -13.80 -3.57 -2.02
N ALA A 8 -14.66 -2.60 -1.74
CA ALA A 8 -14.58 -1.76 -0.55
C ALA A 8 -15.85 -1.91 0.30
N LEU A 9 -15.70 -1.65 1.60
CA LEU A 9 -16.81 -1.59 2.56
C LEU A 9 -16.96 -0.16 3.06
N VAL A 10 -18.22 0.24 3.27
CA VAL A 10 -18.58 1.53 3.89
C VAL A 10 -19.47 1.29 5.09
N ILE A 11 -19.42 2.19 6.06
CA ILE A 11 -20.30 2.16 7.22
C ILE A 11 -21.74 2.39 6.75
N LYS A 12 -22.69 1.57 7.25
CA LYS A 12 -24.11 1.73 6.91
C LYS A 12 -24.65 3.05 7.45
N ASP A 13 -25.58 3.68 6.73
CA ASP A 13 -26.16 4.99 7.07
C ASP A 13 -26.71 5.10 8.49
N LYS A 14 -27.30 4.02 9.02
CA LYS A 14 -27.82 4.00 10.41
C LYS A 14 -26.74 4.10 11.49
N TYR A 15 -25.47 4.07 11.12
CA TYR A 15 -24.30 4.21 12.01
C TYR A 15 -23.41 5.37 11.59
N ARG A 16 -23.97 6.35 10.86
CA ARG A 16 -23.21 7.46 10.28
C ARG A 16 -22.47 8.28 11.33
N GLU A 17 -22.98 8.37 12.56
CA GLU A 17 -22.29 9.04 13.67
C GLU A 17 -20.95 8.38 14.08
N LEU A 18 -20.70 7.14 13.65
CA LEU A 18 -19.44 6.42 13.87
C LEU A 18 -18.45 6.60 12.71
N ASN A 19 -18.90 7.08 11.55
CA ASN A 19 -18.01 7.34 10.41
C ASN A 19 -17.25 8.65 10.65
N ALA A 20 -15.91 8.56 10.78
CA ALA A 20 -15.06 9.74 10.98
C ALA A 20 -15.18 10.77 9.85
N ILE A 21 -15.38 10.32 8.61
CA ILE A 21 -15.57 11.21 7.46
C ILE A 21 -16.79 12.10 7.67
N ASP A 22 -17.92 11.50 8.06
CA ASP A 22 -19.17 12.23 8.29
C ASP A 22 -19.12 13.05 9.59
N LYS A 23 -18.63 12.46 10.68
CA LYS A 23 -18.59 13.08 12.02
C LYS A 23 -17.73 14.35 12.05
N PHE A 24 -16.61 14.35 11.33
CA PHE A 24 -15.66 15.47 11.33
C PHE A 24 -15.68 16.27 10.03
N GLY A 25 -16.59 15.94 9.09
CA GLY A 25 -16.69 16.63 7.81
C GLY A 25 -15.41 16.57 6.98
N LEU A 26 -14.69 15.44 7.03
CA LEU A 26 -13.43 15.28 6.31
C LEU A 26 -13.71 15.26 4.80
N ARG A 27 -13.00 16.10 4.05
CA ARG A 27 -13.04 16.11 2.58
C ARG A 27 -11.81 15.39 2.06
N GLU A 28 -12.00 14.51 1.08
CA GLU A 28 -10.89 13.98 0.29
C GLU A 28 -10.30 15.12 -0.54
N ASN A 29 -9.26 15.76 -0.01
CA ASN A 29 -8.44 16.65 -0.80
C ASN A 29 -7.55 15.78 -1.67
N ASN A 30 -7.53 16.05 -2.98
CA ASN A 30 -6.69 15.43 -4.03
C ASN A 30 -5.47 14.70 -3.46
N LEU A 31 -5.67 13.43 -3.09
CA LEU A 31 -4.59 12.56 -2.68
C LEU A 31 -3.82 12.31 -3.96
N ASP A 32 -2.57 12.76 -3.98
CA ASP A 32 -1.67 12.49 -5.09
C ASP A 32 -1.50 10.97 -5.18
N ASN A 33 -2.24 10.36 -6.09
CA ASN A 33 -2.16 8.93 -6.40
C ASN A 33 -0.87 8.60 -7.15
N SER A 34 0.17 9.41 -6.96
CA SER A 34 1.48 9.24 -7.57
C SER A 34 2.04 7.90 -7.14
N ASN A 35 2.06 6.96 -8.10
CA ASN A 35 2.95 5.82 -8.00
C ASN A 35 4.36 6.35 -7.75
N ILE A 36 4.99 5.85 -6.69
CA ILE A 36 6.39 6.15 -6.38
C ILE A 36 7.22 5.63 -7.56
N SER A 37 7.75 6.55 -8.37
CA SER A 37 8.43 6.22 -9.62
C SER A 37 9.52 5.16 -9.39
N GLY A 38 9.51 4.11 -10.21
CA GLY A 38 10.45 2.98 -10.13
C GLY A 38 10.11 1.90 -9.10
N CYS A 39 9.18 2.14 -8.16
CA CYS A 39 8.80 1.13 -7.18
C CYS A 39 7.83 0.10 -7.77
N LYS A 40 8.18 -1.20 -7.69
CA LYS A 40 7.36 -2.31 -8.22
C LYS A 40 6.30 -2.87 -7.25
N CYS A 41 5.95 -2.17 -6.17
CA CYS A 41 5.01 -2.70 -5.16
C CYS A 41 3.68 -3.18 -5.76
N SER A 42 3.12 -2.44 -6.72
CA SER A 42 1.87 -2.85 -7.40
C SER A 42 2.00 -4.18 -8.15
N GLU A 43 3.12 -4.41 -8.83
CA GLU A 43 3.38 -5.66 -9.55
C GLU A 43 3.62 -6.82 -8.60
N VAL A 44 4.32 -6.57 -7.48
CA VAL A 44 4.55 -7.56 -6.42
C VAL A 44 3.23 -8.00 -5.78
N ILE A 45 2.33 -7.06 -5.45
CA ILE A 45 1.02 -7.38 -4.86
C ILE A 45 0.16 -8.19 -5.85
N MET A 46 0.23 -7.88 -7.15
CA MET A 46 -0.46 -8.64 -8.19
C MET A 46 0.21 -9.99 -8.51
N GLY A 47 1.35 -10.33 -7.89
CA GLY A 47 2.09 -11.56 -8.18
C GLY A 47 2.74 -11.60 -9.56
N LYS A 48 2.92 -10.45 -10.22
CA LYS A 48 3.55 -10.35 -11.55
C LYS A 48 5.08 -10.39 -11.51
N THR A 49 5.66 -10.06 -10.36
CA THR A 49 7.10 -10.02 -10.12
C THR A 49 7.37 -10.30 -8.64
N THR A 50 8.60 -10.71 -8.32
CA THR A 50 9.05 -10.94 -6.94
C THR A 50 9.79 -9.70 -6.40
N PRO A 51 9.91 -9.56 -5.06
CA PRO A 51 10.73 -8.48 -4.48
C PRO A 51 12.17 -8.43 -5.02
N TYR A 52 12.77 -9.59 -5.34
CA TYR A 52 14.13 -9.70 -5.85
C TYR A 52 14.32 -9.11 -7.26
N GLU A 53 13.24 -8.97 -8.03
CA GLU A 53 13.23 -8.37 -9.37
C GLU A 53 12.93 -6.86 -9.36
N CYS A 54 12.77 -6.27 -8.16
CA CYS A 54 12.69 -4.83 -7.97
C CYS A 54 14.09 -4.24 -7.81
N SER A 55 14.45 -3.29 -8.66
CA SER A 55 15.80 -2.68 -8.66
C SER A 55 16.16 -1.97 -7.36
N PHE A 56 15.15 -1.58 -6.55
CA PHE A 56 15.34 -0.89 -5.27
C PHE A 56 15.49 -1.83 -4.08
N PHE A 57 15.04 -3.08 -4.19
CA PHE A 57 14.98 -4.03 -3.07
C PHE A 57 16.38 -4.38 -2.55
N ARG A 58 16.55 -4.37 -1.22
CA ARG A 58 17.84 -4.57 -0.51
C ARG A 58 18.94 -3.57 -0.88
N LYS A 59 18.59 -2.51 -1.60
CA LYS A 59 19.47 -1.38 -1.90
C LYS A 59 18.92 -0.16 -1.17
N VAL A 60 18.34 0.77 -1.92
CA VAL A 60 17.72 1.97 -1.39
C VAL A 60 16.42 1.69 -0.65
N CYS A 61 15.70 0.60 -0.97
CA CYS A 61 14.51 0.17 -0.26
C CYS A 61 14.83 -0.99 0.70
N ASN A 62 14.78 -0.69 2.00
CA ASN A 62 15.05 -1.62 3.10
C ASN A 62 14.18 -1.29 4.33
N SER A 63 14.32 -2.05 5.42
CA SER A 63 13.49 -1.90 6.62
C SER A 63 13.66 -0.55 7.34
N GLU A 64 14.82 0.09 7.23
CA GLU A 64 15.10 1.40 7.83
C GLU A 64 14.73 2.55 6.89
N ASN A 65 14.85 2.33 5.58
CA ASN A 65 14.49 3.27 4.52
C ASN A 65 13.49 2.65 3.53
N PRO A 66 12.20 2.55 3.90
CA PRO A 66 11.20 1.94 3.04
C PRO A 66 10.75 2.91 1.93
N ILE A 67 10.95 2.51 0.66
CA ILE A 67 10.51 3.32 -0.50
C ILE A 67 9.04 3.09 -0.84
N GLY A 68 8.47 1.92 -0.55
CA GLY A 68 7.09 1.59 -0.91
C GLY A 68 6.37 0.84 0.19
N PRO A 69 5.03 0.79 0.13
CA PRO A 69 4.20 0.24 1.20
C PRO A 69 4.49 -1.24 1.49
N CYS A 70 4.91 -2.03 0.49
CA CYS A 70 5.28 -3.43 0.70
C CYS A 70 6.54 -3.62 1.57
N MET A 71 7.36 -2.58 1.79
CA MET A 71 8.49 -2.62 2.73
C MET A 71 8.13 -2.04 4.10
N VAL A 72 7.12 -1.17 4.19
CA VAL A 72 6.62 -0.59 5.45
C VAL A 72 5.79 -1.59 6.24
N SER A 73 4.87 -2.29 5.58
CA SER A 73 3.96 -3.23 6.24
C SER A 73 4.70 -4.49 6.68
N MET A 74 4.43 -4.96 7.91
CA MET A 74 4.93 -6.24 8.41
C MET A 74 4.38 -7.44 7.62
N GLU A 75 3.23 -7.28 6.98
CA GLU A 75 2.61 -8.28 6.09
C GLU A 75 3.07 -8.11 4.64
N GLY A 76 3.84 -7.05 4.34
CA GLY A 76 4.29 -6.73 3.01
C GLY A 76 5.26 -7.77 2.46
N ALA A 77 5.02 -8.24 1.24
CA ALA A 77 5.88 -9.23 0.59
C ALA A 77 7.36 -8.80 0.52
N CYS A 78 7.64 -7.50 0.32
CA CYS A 78 9.02 -7.00 0.33
C CYS A 78 9.62 -7.05 1.73
N TYR A 79 8.89 -6.62 2.77
CA TYR A 79 9.37 -6.72 4.16
C TYR A 79 9.65 -8.17 4.56
N CYS A 80 8.73 -9.10 4.26
CA CYS A 80 8.90 -10.52 4.54
C CYS A 80 10.12 -11.11 3.82
N ALA A 81 10.30 -10.80 2.53
CA ALA A 81 11.47 -11.25 1.77
C ALA A 81 12.78 -10.61 2.26
N TYR A 82 12.74 -9.38 2.76
CA TYR A 82 13.92 -8.72 3.34
C TYR A 82 14.32 -9.36 4.68
N LYS A 83 13.33 -9.61 5.55
CA LYS A 83 13.56 -10.09 6.91
C LYS A 83 13.85 -11.59 6.98
N PHE A 84 13.19 -12.39 6.17
CA PHE A 84 13.21 -13.85 6.27
C PHE A 84 13.73 -14.54 5.00
N GLY A 85 13.77 -13.84 3.87
CA GLY A 85 14.40 -14.34 2.66
C GLY A 85 15.90 -14.49 2.89
N ARG A 86 16.42 -15.70 2.71
CA ARG A 86 17.85 -15.98 2.72
C ARG A 86 18.45 -15.58 1.38
#